data_AF-A0A963XQX5-F1
#
_entry.id   AF-A0A963XQX5-F1
#
_cell.length_a   1.000
_cell.length_b   1.000
_cell.length_c   1.000
_cell.angle_alpha   90.00
_cell.angle_beta   90.00
_cell.angle_gamma   90.00
#
_symmetry.space_group_name_H-M   'P 1'
#
loop_
_entity.id
_entity.type
_entity.pdbx_description
1 polymer ?
#
loop_
_entity_poly.entity_id
_entity_poly.type
_entity_poly.pdbx_seq_one_letter_code
_entity_poly.pdbx_strand_id
1 'polypeptide(L)'
;TVLSNKRFPWLSARRIELGMCPVNAIRVAYTGELGWELHHPVEMGRYLWDQLVEAGAKHGMKLVGARAQNWLRQEKSYRAFGTELGRDATPLEAGLPRFVDMSKDFRGKGAMVATGIRAMCVTLLIDGPSDTDPWGKEALLLNGEKIGRLTSGGWSVAFGKQIGMGYVRPDLAAVGTKLKVRMLLKEWDAEVVEDSPFDPANVRIRQDG
;
A
#
# COMPACT_ATOMS: atom_id res chain seq x y z
N THR A 1 -16.52 23.17 5.40
CA THR A 1 -17.61 22.42 4.71
C THR A 1 -17.92 21.13 5.47
N VAL A 2 -18.88 20.30 5.05
CA VAL A 2 -19.07 18.95 5.65
C VAL A 2 -17.83 18.06 5.48
N LEU A 3 -17.01 18.33 4.47
CA LEU A 3 -15.81 17.57 4.11
C LEU A 3 -14.52 18.05 4.79
N SER A 4 -14.54 19.13 5.58
CA SER A 4 -13.35 19.62 6.31
C SER A 4 -12.84 18.58 7.30
N ASN A 5 -11.54 18.55 7.55
CA ASN A 5 -10.88 17.60 8.44
C ASN A 5 -11.44 17.60 9.86
N LYS A 6 -11.76 18.78 10.40
CA LYS A 6 -12.39 18.91 11.72
C LYS A 6 -13.74 18.20 11.82
N ARG A 7 -14.53 18.18 10.73
CA ARG A 7 -15.87 17.60 10.72
C ARG A 7 -15.87 16.16 10.19
N PHE A 8 -15.00 15.83 9.25
CA PHE A 8 -14.94 14.52 8.63
C PHE A 8 -13.50 13.99 8.69
N PRO A 9 -13.01 13.59 9.88
CA PRO A 9 -11.61 13.20 10.07
C PRO A 9 -11.24 11.91 9.32
N TRP A 10 -9.95 11.72 9.09
CA TRP A 10 -9.41 10.49 8.49
C TRP A 10 -9.83 9.23 9.27
N LEU A 11 -10.11 8.13 8.57
CA LEU A 11 -10.69 6.88 9.10
C LEU A 11 -12.07 7.03 9.75
N SER A 12 -12.90 7.93 9.22
CA SER A 12 -14.33 7.99 9.56
C SER A 12 -15.21 7.79 8.33
N ALA A 13 -16.49 7.53 8.56
CA ALA A 13 -17.49 7.37 7.50
C ALA A 13 -18.70 8.27 7.79
N ARG A 14 -19.33 8.77 6.72
CA ARG A 14 -20.52 9.61 6.80
C ARG A 14 -21.46 9.34 5.63
N ARG A 15 -22.76 9.35 5.92
CA ARG A 15 -23.80 9.40 4.89
C ARG A 15 -23.96 10.84 4.43
N ILE A 16 -23.82 11.06 3.13
CA ILE A 16 -23.98 12.35 2.47
C ILE A 16 -24.78 12.16 1.18
N GLU A 17 -25.19 13.26 0.58
CA GLU A 17 -25.83 13.28 -0.74
C GLU A 17 -24.92 14.02 -1.71
N LEU A 18 -24.64 13.40 -2.85
CA LEU A 18 -23.94 14.02 -3.97
C LEU A 18 -24.95 14.18 -5.11
N GLY A 19 -25.53 15.39 -5.21
CA GLY A 19 -26.72 15.61 -6.01
C GLY A 19 -27.88 14.78 -5.46
N MET A 20 -28.48 13.93 -6.31
CA MET A 20 -29.54 12.99 -5.92
C MET A 20 -29.02 11.62 -5.46
N CYS A 21 -27.70 11.40 -5.47
CA CYS A 21 -27.11 10.11 -5.11
C CYS A 21 -26.83 10.05 -3.61
N PRO A 22 -27.48 9.13 -2.85
CA PRO A 22 -27.09 8.86 -1.48
C PRO A 22 -25.78 8.08 -1.46
N VAL A 23 -24.81 8.57 -0.69
CA VAL A 23 -23.46 8.01 -0.61
C VAL A 23 -23.07 7.76 0.83
N ASN A 24 -22.56 6.56 1.12
CA ASN A 24 -21.74 6.32 2.30
C ASN A 24 -20.29 6.62 1.94
N ALA A 25 -19.84 7.84 2.26
CA ALA A 25 -18.47 8.26 2.02
C ALA A 25 -17.59 7.76 3.16
N ILE A 26 -16.47 7.14 2.83
CA ILE A 26 -15.47 6.67 3.79
C ILE A 26 -14.18 7.42 3.52
N ARG A 27 -13.67 8.14 4.52
CA ARG A 27 -12.45 8.93 4.35
C ARG A 27 -11.21 8.06 4.51
N VAL A 28 -10.88 7.36 3.43
CA VAL A 28 -9.72 6.48 3.27
C VAL A 28 -9.33 6.50 1.79
N ALA A 29 -8.05 6.27 1.51
CA ALA A 29 -7.56 6.14 0.14
C ALA A 29 -6.38 5.17 0.10
N TYR A 30 -6.48 4.15 -0.76
CA TYR A 30 -5.39 3.19 -0.95
C TYR A 30 -4.17 3.79 -1.68
N THR A 31 -4.30 5.01 -2.20
CA THR A 31 -3.22 5.76 -2.85
C THR A 31 -2.34 6.54 -1.87
N GLY A 32 -2.75 6.68 -0.60
CA GLY A 32 -2.01 7.52 0.36
C GLY A 32 -2.18 9.02 0.19
N GLU A 33 -3.16 9.45 -0.61
CA GLU A 33 -3.51 10.85 -0.83
C GLU A 33 -4.87 11.18 -0.19
N LEU A 34 -5.20 12.47 -0.09
CA LEU A 34 -6.54 12.88 0.35
C LEU A 34 -7.61 12.32 -0.60
N GLY A 35 -8.60 11.64 -0.04
CA GLY A 35 -9.70 11.09 -0.83
C GLY A 35 -10.77 10.42 0.01
N TRP A 36 -11.82 9.99 -0.69
CA TRP A 36 -12.94 9.23 -0.14
C TRP A 36 -13.28 8.06 -1.05
N GLU A 37 -13.61 6.93 -0.44
CA GLU A 37 -14.32 5.84 -1.09
C GLU A 37 -15.82 6.15 -1.02
N LEU A 38 -16.49 6.15 -2.18
CA LEU A 38 -17.89 6.52 -2.31
C LEU A 38 -18.72 5.26 -2.57
N HIS A 39 -19.38 4.74 -1.53
CA HIS A 39 -20.28 3.59 -1.67
C HIS A 39 -21.70 4.09 -1.95
N HIS A 40 -22.30 3.62 -3.04
CA HIS A 40 -23.60 4.07 -3.53
C HIS A 40 -24.43 2.91 -4.08
N PRO A 41 -25.76 3.07 -4.24
CA PRO A 41 -26.59 2.11 -4.96
C PRO A 41 -26.10 1.91 -6.40
N VAL A 42 -26.16 0.68 -6.90
CA VAL A 42 -25.56 0.31 -8.20
C VAL A 42 -26.20 1.06 -9.36
N GLU A 43 -27.51 1.31 -9.27
CA GLU A 43 -28.32 2.04 -10.24
C GLU A 43 -27.90 3.51 -10.40
N MET A 44 -27.28 4.09 -9.36
CA MET A 44 -26.80 5.47 -9.36
C MET A 44 -25.40 5.63 -9.95
N GLY A 45 -24.72 4.55 -10.33
CA GLY A 45 -23.30 4.58 -10.69
C GLY A 45 -22.96 5.51 -11.86
N ARG A 46 -23.76 5.50 -12.93
CA ARG A 46 -23.57 6.40 -14.07
C ARG A 46 -23.82 7.86 -13.68
N TYR A 47 -24.92 8.12 -12.98
CA TYR A 47 -25.26 9.46 -12.51
C TYR A 47 -24.13 10.05 -11.64
N LEU A 48 -23.66 9.29 -10.65
CA LEU A 48 -22.58 9.74 -9.77
C LEU A 48 -21.29 9.99 -10.54
N TRP A 49 -20.94 9.09 -11.46
CA TRP A 49 -19.76 9.22 -12.31
C TRP A 49 -19.79 10.52 -13.12
N ASP A 50 -20.89 10.78 -13.85
CA ASP A 50 -21.03 11.96 -14.70
C ASP A 50 -20.92 13.25 -13.87
N GLN A 51 -21.56 13.29 -12.70
CA GLN A 51 -21.49 14.42 -11.78
C GLN A 51 -20.06 14.69 -11.28
N LEU A 52 -19.31 13.65 -10.94
CA LEU A 52 -17.92 13.78 -10.48
C LEU A 52 -16.99 14.23 -11.61
N VAL A 53 -17.17 13.67 -12.82
CA VAL A 53 -16.38 14.04 -14.00
C VAL A 53 -16.60 15.50 -14.39
N GLU A 54 -17.86 15.93 -14.44
CA GLU A 54 -18.22 17.32 -14.73
C GLU A 54 -17.64 18.28 -13.68
N ALA A 55 -17.85 17.99 -12.39
CA ALA A 55 -17.33 18.83 -11.30
C ALA A 55 -15.79 18.86 -11.24
N GLY A 56 -15.14 17.75 -11.60
CA GLY A 56 -13.68 17.59 -11.60
C GLY A 56 -12.98 18.24 -12.80
N ALA A 57 -13.69 18.50 -13.90
CA ALA A 57 -13.09 19.04 -15.13
C ALA A 57 -12.36 20.37 -14.90
N LYS A 58 -12.95 21.29 -14.12
CA LYS A 58 -12.34 22.58 -13.76
C LYS A 58 -11.07 22.45 -12.89
N HIS A 59 -10.85 21.28 -12.31
CA HIS A 59 -9.67 20.95 -11.50
C HIS A 59 -8.63 20.11 -12.27
N GLY A 60 -8.84 19.88 -13.57
CA GLY A 60 -7.98 19.02 -14.37
C GLY A 60 -8.00 17.56 -13.92
N MET A 61 -9.11 17.10 -13.34
CA MET A 61 -9.26 15.73 -12.86
C MET A 61 -8.99 14.73 -13.99
N LYS A 62 -8.24 13.66 -13.66
CA LYS A 62 -7.96 12.56 -14.59
C LYS A 62 -8.43 11.24 -14.01
N LEU A 63 -8.87 10.36 -14.89
CA LEU A 63 -9.20 8.99 -14.53
C LEU A 63 -7.92 8.21 -14.29
N VAL A 64 -7.91 7.41 -13.23
CA VAL A 64 -6.77 6.59 -12.83
C VAL A 64 -7.19 5.11 -12.80
N GLY A 65 -6.32 4.24 -13.30
CA GLY A 65 -6.54 2.80 -13.32
C GLY A 65 -5.85 2.06 -12.18
N ALA A 66 -6.18 0.78 -12.05
CA ALA A 66 -5.65 -0.09 -11.00
C ALA A 66 -4.12 -0.22 -10.98
N ARG A 67 -3.44 -0.09 -12.13
CA ARG A 67 -1.96 -0.16 -12.20
C ARG A 67 -1.30 0.99 -11.45
N ALA A 68 -1.76 2.23 -11.67
CA ALA A 68 -1.26 3.38 -10.94
C ALA A 68 -1.59 3.28 -9.45
N GLN A 69 -2.79 2.80 -9.10
CA GLN A 69 -3.15 2.54 -7.70
C GLN A 69 -2.21 1.51 -7.04
N ASN A 70 -1.84 0.43 -7.76
CA ASN A 70 -0.89 -0.56 -7.26
C ASN A 70 0.53 0.00 -7.06
N TRP A 71 0.93 1.02 -7.81
CA TRP A 71 2.21 1.70 -7.59
C TRP A 71 2.14 2.62 -6.37
N LEU A 72 1.12 3.49 -6.28
CA LEU A 72 0.94 4.42 -5.17
C LEU A 72 0.82 3.71 -3.81
N ARG A 73 0.12 2.57 -3.77
CA ARG A 73 -0.01 1.80 -2.52
C ARG A 73 1.33 1.21 -2.05
N GLN A 74 2.26 0.92 -2.95
CA GLN A 74 3.60 0.44 -2.59
C GLN A 74 4.45 1.57 -2.00
N GLU A 75 4.30 2.80 -2.48
CA GLU A 75 4.94 4.00 -1.90
C GLU A 75 4.48 4.25 -0.46
N LYS A 76 3.29 3.78 -0.11
CA LYS A 76 2.76 3.78 1.27
C LYS A 76 3.01 2.49 2.05
N SER A 77 3.68 1.51 1.44
CA SER A 77 3.85 0.16 1.99
C SER A 77 2.52 -0.50 2.37
N TYR A 78 1.42 -0.22 1.66
CA TYR A 78 0.15 -0.90 1.93
C TYR A 78 0.19 -2.33 1.40
N ARG A 79 0.04 -3.27 2.33
CA ARG A 79 0.04 -4.70 2.06
C ARG A 79 -1.25 -5.06 1.30
N ALA A 80 -1.14 -5.91 0.29
CA ALA A 80 -2.30 -6.41 -0.43
C ALA A 80 -2.57 -7.88 -0.10
N PHE A 81 -3.86 -8.24 -0.04
CA PHE A 81 -4.27 -9.63 0.17
C PHE A 81 -4.04 -10.44 -1.11
N GLY A 82 -3.43 -11.62 -0.95
CA GLY A 82 -2.98 -12.46 -2.07
C GLY A 82 -1.52 -12.22 -2.49
N THR A 83 -0.87 -11.16 -2.01
CA THR A 83 0.56 -10.89 -2.23
C THR A 83 1.32 -10.87 -0.91
N GLU A 84 1.23 -9.78 -0.15
CA GLU A 84 1.91 -9.62 1.13
C GLU A 84 1.14 -10.35 2.24
N LEU A 85 -0.19 -10.35 2.18
CA LEU A 85 -1.04 -11.02 3.15
C LEU A 85 -1.57 -12.32 2.56
N GLY A 86 -1.36 -13.42 3.28
CA GLY A 86 -1.77 -14.75 2.84
C GLY A 86 -1.63 -15.77 3.96
N ARG A 87 -1.64 -17.05 3.59
CA ARG A 87 -1.50 -18.16 4.55
C ARG A 87 -0.05 -18.40 4.98
N ASP A 88 0.90 -17.82 4.25
CA ASP A 88 2.34 -18.11 4.39
C ASP A 88 3.01 -17.29 5.51
N ALA A 89 2.43 -16.14 5.86
CA ALA A 89 2.98 -15.20 6.83
C ALA A 89 1.92 -14.77 7.84
N THR A 90 2.33 -14.59 9.09
CA THR A 90 1.47 -14.02 10.13
C THR A 90 1.33 -12.51 9.95
N PRO A 91 0.29 -11.86 10.53
CA PRO A 91 0.18 -10.40 10.50
C PRO A 91 1.38 -9.67 11.11
N LEU A 92 2.06 -10.28 12.11
CA LEU A 92 3.26 -9.70 12.69
C LEU A 92 4.45 -9.77 11.73
N GLU A 93 4.64 -10.91 11.06
CA GLU A 93 5.64 -11.07 9.99
C GLU A 93 5.36 -10.11 8.81
N ALA A 94 4.09 -9.81 8.52
CA ALA A 94 3.69 -8.85 7.48
C ALA A 94 3.95 -7.37 7.82
N GLY A 95 4.51 -7.08 9.00
CA GLY A 95 4.77 -5.71 9.47
C GLY A 95 3.50 -4.96 9.89
N LEU A 96 2.47 -5.68 10.38
CA LEU A 96 1.19 -5.09 10.79
C LEU A 96 0.92 -5.11 12.31
N PRO A 97 1.92 -4.90 13.21
CA PRO A 97 1.68 -4.98 14.66
C PRO A 97 0.66 -3.95 15.14
N ARG A 98 0.56 -2.79 14.48
CA ARG A 98 -0.44 -1.74 14.77
C ARG A 98 -1.89 -2.23 14.67
N PHE A 99 -2.14 -3.25 13.86
CA PHE A 99 -3.48 -3.80 13.63
C PHE A 99 -3.78 -5.05 14.48
N VAL A 100 -2.81 -5.49 15.29
CA VAL A 100 -2.94 -6.69 16.12
C VAL A 100 -2.95 -6.28 17.59
N ASP A 101 -4.14 -6.28 18.18
CA ASP A 101 -4.30 -6.01 19.60
C ASP A 101 -4.01 -7.27 20.43
N MET A 102 -2.75 -7.42 20.86
CA MET A 102 -2.29 -8.57 21.65
C MET A 102 -2.91 -8.65 23.05
N SER A 103 -3.65 -7.64 23.51
CA SER A 103 -4.38 -7.70 24.78
C SER A 103 -5.66 -8.52 24.69
N LYS A 104 -6.25 -8.65 23.50
CA LYS A 104 -7.52 -9.34 23.27
C LYS A 104 -7.32 -10.84 23.05
N ASP A 105 -8.36 -11.62 23.31
CA ASP A 105 -8.45 -12.98 22.81
C ASP A 105 -9.04 -12.96 21.40
N PHE A 106 -8.41 -13.71 20.48
CA PHE A 106 -8.85 -13.79 19.10
C PHE A 106 -8.38 -15.09 18.45
N ARG A 107 -9.15 -15.53 17.45
CA ARG A 107 -8.86 -16.74 16.69
C ARG A 107 -7.46 -16.67 16.05
N GLY A 108 -6.62 -17.64 16.39
CA GLY A 108 -5.27 -17.77 15.82
C GLY A 108 -4.16 -17.10 16.64
N LYS A 109 -4.47 -16.38 17.73
CA LYS A 109 -3.46 -15.74 18.59
C LYS A 109 -2.38 -16.71 19.07
N GLY A 110 -2.79 -17.82 19.68
CA GLY A 110 -1.85 -18.82 20.21
C GLY A 110 -0.94 -19.42 19.13
N ALA A 111 -1.49 -19.77 17.97
CA ALA A 111 -0.73 -20.31 16.86
C ALA A 111 0.25 -19.28 16.28
N MET A 112 -0.15 -18.01 16.19
CA MET A 112 0.73 -16.92 15.75
C MET A 112 1.88 -16.70 16.73
N VAL A 113 1.61 -16.65 18.04
CA VAL A 113 2.64 -16.49 19.07
C VAL A 113 3.62 -17.66 19.06
N ALA A 114 3.13 -18.90 18.97
CA ALA A 114 3.97 -20.09 18.89
C ALA A 114 4.84 -20.12 17.63
N THR A 115 4.35 -19.56 16.51
CA THR A 115 5.10 -19.47 15.25
C THR A 115 6.26 -18.49 15.35
N GLY A 116 6.10 -17.40 16.12
CA GLY A 116 7.07 -16.32 16.22
C GLY A 116 7.26 -15.54 14.91
N ILE A 117 8.40 -14.86 14.78
CA ILE A 117 8.77 -14.05 13.61
C ILE A 117 9.88 -14.76 12.85
N ARG A 118 9.53 -15.44 11.75
CA ARG A 118 10.50 -16.19 10.92
C ARG A 118 10.98 -15.36 9.73
N ALA A 119 10.16 -14.42 9.29
CA ALA A 119 10.44 -13.48 8.22
C ALA A 119 9.77 -12.14 8.48
N MET A 120 10.25 -11.08 7.84
CA MET A 120 9.69 -9.74 7.93
C MET A 120 9.41 -9.20 6.53
N CYS A 121 8.20 -8.66 6.35
CA CYS A 121 7.84 -7.94 5.13
C CYS A 121 8.49 -6.55 5.15
N VAL A 122 9.27 -6.25 4.13
CA VAL A 122 10.00 -5.00 3.95
C VAL A 122 9.61 -4.33 2.64
N THR A 123 9.79 -3.01 2.57
CA THR A 123 9.73 -2.24 1.32
C THR A 123 11.15 -2.01 0.83
N LEU A 124 11.39 -2.14 -0.48
CA LEU A 124 12.69 -1.90 -1.09
C LEU A 124 12.57 -0.89 -2.23
N LEU A 125 13.56 0.00 -2.32
CA LEU A 125 13.86 0.72 -3.56
C LEU A 125 14.94 -0.04 -4.32
N ILE A 126 14.80 -0.12 -5.64
CA ILE A 126 15.60 -0.98 -6.50
C ILE A 126 16.19 -0.10 -7.60
N ASP A 127 17.51 -0.19 -7.76
CA ASP A 127 18.27 0.43 -8.84
C ASP A 127 18.29 -0.50 -10.06
N GLY A 128 17.09 -0.71 -10.63
CA GLY A 128 16.85 -1.60 -11.75
C GLY A 128 17.17 -0.98 -13.12
N PRO A 129 16.98 -1.74 -14.20
CA PRO A 129 17.16 -1.23 -15.56
C PRO A 129 16.00 -0.28 -15.92
N SER A 130 16.20 0.57 -16.93
CA SER A 130 15.18 1.54 -17.37
C SER A 130 14.00 0.93 -18.13
N ASP A 131 14.09 -0.35 -18.53
CA ASP A 131 13.13 -1.02 -19.41
C ASP A 131 12.29 -2.11 -18.71
N THR A 132 12.51 -2.32 -17.41
CA THR A 132 11.87 -3.41 -16.65
C THR A 132 11.57 -3.00 -15.22
N ASP A 133 10.36 -3.31 -14.76
CA ASP A 133 9.95 -3.20 -13.36
C ASP A 133 9.74 -4.60 -12.74
N PRO A 134 9.95 -4.77 -11.43
CA PRO A 134 9.58 -5.99 -10.75
C PRO A 134 8.06 -6.18 -10.72
N TRP A 135 7.61 -7.42 -10.81
CA TRP A 135 6.20 -7.78 -10.73
C TRP A 135 5.79 -8.26 -9.32
N GLY A 136 6.73 -8.85 -8.59
CA GLY A 136 6.49 -9.71 -7.44
C GLY A 136 6.68 -11.17 -7.84
N LYS A 137 7.61 -11.84 -7.12
CA LYS A 137 8.14 -13.23 -7.23
C LYS A 137 9.65 -13.28 -7.41
N GLU A 138 10.27 -12.16 -7.77
CA GLU A 138 11.72 -12.03 -7.94
C GLU A 138 12.47 -12.44 -6.67
N ALA A 139 13.65 -13.03 -6.84
CA ALA A 139 14.48 -13.44 -5.71
C ALA A 139 15.16 -12.23 -5.07
N LEU A 140 15.12 -12.16 -3.75
CA LEU A 140 15.97 -11.27 -2.96
C LEU A 140 17.23 -12.03 -2.59
N LEU A 141 18.38 -11.41 -2.82
CA LEU A 141 19.69 -12.02 -2.68
C LEU A 141 20.59 -11.21 -1.75
N LEU A 142 21.47 -11.92 -1.04
CA LEU A 142 22.58 -11.36 -0.29
C LEU A 142 23.81 -12.23 -0.57
N ASN A 143 24.90 -11.63 -1.05
CA ASN A 143 26.13 -12.36 -1.39
C ASN A 143 25.91 -13.57 -2.33
N GLY A 144 24.97 -13.45 -3.27
CA GLY A 144 24.61 -14.52 -4.22
C GLY A 144 23.64 -15.58 -3.68
N GLU A 145 23.36 -15.59 -2.37
CA GLU A 145 22.41 -16.50 -1.75
C GLU A 145 21.00 -15.92 -1.78
N LYS A 146 19.99 -16.76 -2.05
CA LYS A 146 18.58 -16.35 -1.97
C LYS A 146 18.13 -16.28 -0.51
N ILE A 147 17.86 -15.07 -0.04
CA ILE A 147 17.40 -14.79 1.33
C ILE A 147 15.90 -14.52 1.42
N GLY A 148 15.22 -14.41 0.29
CA GLY A 148 13.82 -14.01 0.26
C GLY A 148 13.25 -13.90 -1.14
N ARG A 149 12.07 -13.28 -1.23
CA ARG A 149 11.43 -12.93 -2.50
C ARG A 149 10.59 -11.67 -2.39
N LEU A 150 10.46 -10.97 -3.52
CA LEU A 150 9.40 -10.00 -3.68
C LEU A 150 8.03 -10.69 -3.70
N THR A 151 7.05 -10.03 -3.13
CA THR A 151 5.62 -10.37 -3.18
C THR A 151 4.88 -9.45 -4.13
N SER A 152 5.31 -8.20 -4.24
CA SER A 152 4.85 -7.25 -5.26
C SER A 152 5.96 -6.29 -5.67
N GLY A 153 5.79 -5.70 -6.85
CA GLY A 153 6.72 -4.72 -7.41
C GLY A 153 6.03 -3.73 -8.35
N GLY A 154 6.78 -2.70 -8.73
CA GLY A 154 6.41 -1.75 -9.76
C GLY A 154 7.35 -0.57 -9.83
N TRP A 155 6.86 0.53 -10.39
CA TRP A 155 7.58 1.80 -10.48
C TRP A 155 7.04 2.80 -9.45
N SER A 156 7.93 3.46 -8.73
CA SER A 156 7.57 4.63 -7.92
C SER A 156 7.83 5.91 -8.70
N VAL A 157 6.77 6.70 -8.88
CA VAL A 157 6.89 8.04 -9.48
C VAL A 157 7.49 9.00 -8.45
N ALA A 158 7.18 8.85 -7.16
CA ALA A 158 7.70 9.71 -6.11
C ALA A 158 9.23 9.61 -5.95
N PHE A 159 9.80 8.41 -6.14
CA PHE A 159 11.24 8.17 -5.99
C PHE A 159 11.99 8.08 -7.32
N GLY A 160 11.29 7.96 -8.46
CA GLY A 160 11.92 7.78 -9.76
C GLY A 160 12.74 6.49 -9.84
N LYS A 161 12.29 5.44 -9.15
CA LYS A 161 12.95 4.14 -9.04
C LYS A 161 11.92 3.02 -9.05
N GLN A 162 12.38 1.80 -9.34
CA GLN A 162 11.58 0.62 -9.04
C GLN A 162 11.38 0.50 -7.52
N ILE A 163 10.20 0.05 -7.13
CA ILE A 163 9.81 -0.22 -5.76
C ILE A 163 9.25 -1.64 -5.67
N GLY A 164 9.47 -2.31 -4.54
CA GLY A 164 8.84 -3.58 -4.27
C GLY A 164 8.65 -3.83 -2.79
N MET A 165 7.81 -4.79 -2.48
CA MET A 165 7.71 -5.36 -1.15
C MET A 165 8.03 -6.83 -1.20
N GLY A 166 8.63 -7.35 -0.13
CA GLY A 166 9.02 -8.74 -0.06
C GLY A 166 9.31 -9.19 1.35
N TYR A 167 9.52 -10.49 1.51
CA TYR A 167 9.88 -11.08 2.80
C TYR A 167 11.37 -11.42 2.83
N VAL A 168 12.01 -11.03 3.92
CA VAL A 168 13.42 -11.32 4.24
C VAL A 168 13.52 -11.91 5.65
N ARG A 169 14.68 -12.47 5.99
CA ARG A 169 14.98 -12.86 7.37
C ARG A 169 14.95 -11.63 8.30
N PRO A 170 14.52 -11.75 9.57
CA PRO A 170 14.34 -10.59 10.45
C PRO A 170 15.60 -9.74 10.68
N ASP A 171 16.79 -10.35 10.69
CA ASP A 171 18.08 -9.64 10.81
C ASP A 171 18.44 -8.80 9.58
N LEU A 172 17.77 -9.03 8.44
CA LEU A 172 17.95 -8.28 7.20
C LEU A 172 16.84 -7.26 6.97
N ALA A 173 15.95 -7.07 7.94
CA ALA A 173 14.79 -6.19 7.81
C ALA A 173 15.05 -4.73 8.23
N ALA A 174 16.27 -4.41 8.67
CA ALA A 174 16.64 -3.07 9.09
C ALA A 174 16.69 -2.11 7.89
N VAL A 175 16.20 -0.88 8.07
CA VAL A 175 16.35 0.20 7.09
C VAL A 175 17.83 0.41 6.77
N GLY A 176 18.14 0.59 5.48
CA GLY A 176 19.50 0.73 4.97
C GLY A 176 20.17 -0.59 4.59
N THR A 177 19.54 -1.74 4.89
CA THR A 177 20.08 -3.05 4.49
C THR A 177 20.16 -3.14 2.97
N LYS A 178 21.37 -3.36 2.45
CA LYS A 178 21.65 -3.52 1.02
C LYS A 178 21.46 -4.98 0.61
N LEU A 179 20.71 -5.18 -0.45
CA LEU A 179 20.35 -6.47 -1.03
C LEU A 179 20.48 -6.40 -2.54
N LYS A 180 20.31 -7.53 -3.21
CA LYS A 180 20.10 -7.58 -4.65
C LYS A 180 18.74 -8.16 -5.00
N VAL A 181 18.13 -7.67 -6.07
CA VAL A 181 16.92 -8.25 -6.68
C VAL A 181 17.30 -8.89 -8.00
N ARG A 182 16.92 -10.15 -8.20
CA ARG A 182 17.12 -10.82 -9.49
C ARG A 182 15.92 -10.61 -10.41
N MET A 183 16.09 -9.79 -11.45
CA MET A 183 15.11 -9.52 -12.51
C MET A 183 15.67 -10.01 -13.85
N LEU A 184 14.91 -10.84 -14.57
CA LEU A 184 15.28 -11.36 -15.89
C LEU A 184 16.73 -11.89 -15.95
N LEU A 185 17.11 -12.73 -14.98
CA LEU A 185 18.43 -13.35 -14.82
C LEU A 185 19.59 -12.40 -14.47
N LYS A 186 19.33 -11.09 -14.34
CA LYS A 186 20.31 -10.09 -13.90
C LYS A 186 20.02 -9.66 -12.46
N GLU A 187 21.05 -9.21 -11.76
CA GLU A 187 20.95 -8.77 -10.37
C GLU A 187 21.13 -7.26 -10.28
N TRP A 188 20.22 -6.62 -9.56
CA TRP A 188 20.15 -5.16 -9.39
C TRP A 188 20.24 -4.82 -7.92
N ASP A 189 20.90 -3.72 -7.59
CA ASP A 189 21.02 -3.28 -6.21
C ASP A 189 19.67 -2.83 -5.67
N ALA A 190 19.42 -3.14 -4.41
CA ALA A 190 18.23 -2.73 -3.71
C ALA A 190 18.54 -2.42 -2.24
N GLU A 191 17.69 -1.59 -1.65
CA GLU A 191 17.83 -1.15 -0.28
C GLU A 191 16.50 -1.23 0.43
N VAL A 192 16.51 -1.83 1.63
CA VAL A 192 15.36 -1.79 2.53
C VAL A 192 15.15 -0.36 3.01
N VAL A 193 13.96 0.18 2.78
CA VAL A 193 13.54 1.53 3.21
C VAL A 193 12.55 1.46 4.36
N GLU A 194 12.28 2.60 5.00
CA GLU A 194 11.26 2.69 6.05
C GLU A 194 9.87 2.27 5.56
N ASP A 195 9.01 1.87 6.50
CA ASP A 195 7.61 1.61 6.21
C ASP A 195 6.89 2.91 5.84
N SER A 196 6.14 2.90 4.74
CA SER A 196 5.49 4.09 4.18
C SER A 196 6.48 5.19 3.79
N PRO A 197 7.46 4.91 2.90
CA PRO A 197 8.52 5.86 2.56
C PRO A 197 7.98 7.17 1.96
N PHE A 198 6.82 7.13 1.31
CA PHE A 198 6.11 8.33 0.89
C PHE A 198 5.16 8.83 1.98
N ASP A 199 5.34 10.07 2.44
CA ASP A 199 4.53 10.70 3.49
C ASP A 199 4.36 9.82 4.75
N PRO A 200 5.45 9.42 5.43
CA PRO A 200 5.39 8.47 6.57
C PRO A 200 4.52 8.98 7.72
N ALA A 201 4.45 10.30 7.90
CA ALA A 201 3.60 10.95 8.90
C ALA A 201 2.11 11.02 8.50
N ASN A 202 1.76 10.60 7.28
CA ASN A 202 0.41 10.63 6.73
C ASN A 202 -0.21 12.03 6.82
N VAL A 203 0.58 13.06 6.50
CA VAL A 203 0.13 14.45 6.53
C VAL A 203 -0.88 14.70 5.42
N ARG A 204 -0.64 14.18 4.21
CA ARG A 204 -1.46 14.45 3.01
C ARG A 204 -2.89 13.95 3.17
N ILE A 205 -3.07 12.73 3.67
CA ILE A 205 -4.40 12.15 3.88
C ILE A 205 -5.22 12.86 4.98
N ARG A 206 -4.56 13.65 5.83
CA ARG A 206 -5.15 14.38 6.95
C ARG A 206 -5.36 15.87 6.69
N GLN A 207 -5.04 16.37 5.48
CA GLN A 207 -5.27 17.76 5.11
C GLN A 207 -6.77 18.11 5.07
N ASP A 208 -7.10 19.39 5.12
CA ASP A 208 -8.45 19.85 4.81
C ASP A 208 -8.74 19.65 3.32
N GLY A 209 -9.94 19.16 3.01
CA GLY A 209 -10.46 19.07 1.64
C GLY A 209 -11.43 20.19 1.29
#